data_AF-A0A8S9B1D9-F1
#
_entry.id   AF-A0A8S9B1D9-F1
#
_cell.length_a   1.000
_cell.length_b   1.000
_cell.length_c   1.000
_cell.angle_alpha   90.00
_cell.angle_beta   90.00
_cell.angle_gamma   90.00
#
_symmetry.space_group_name_H-M   'P 1'
#
loop_
_entity.id
_entity.type
_entity.pdbx_description
1 polymer ?
#
loop_
_entity_poly.entity_id
_entity_poly.type
_entity_poly.pdbx_seq_one_letter_code
_entity_poly.pdbx_strand_id
1 'polypeptide(L)'
;MGFLKSNLRLLVAGIVCFAPSSVICDTRNWNPTGEGCVDTKGFLSCYDTQSSNADSCVQFCDSNFVKGTGAYTDCILGCNGAWLASNVGCWIQSCWNQVYSCEYQLTALSYFDGTDLVQNGNIPFYPPPDDASDGACSCNLGYVYGNKTYINFNTACTTVAGSGDLDATYECECCEFSFPVSNILNVCPKSDLSILGFQQELSDTQKLISQSTDNCAILDNSSDTCVSQFGFPFYGTISNPLNLPSDEPGTEPLSNLPGNAFTEFGAPAYTLTLFPGYSSVITPAAFKANAGAATGSVGAGSAVVTATAGSTGQSGSVAPTATGKNTGSGASTTGKSTNTGAAASSSSTQKSGAVNWESRGSALLFSLVASIVLFAS
;
A
#
# COMPACT_ATOMS: atom_id res chain seq x y z
N MET A 1 3.05 -34.51 -46.36
CA MET A 1 3.38 -33.07 -46.42
C MET A 1 2.14 -32.31 -45.95
N GLY A 2 2.26 -31.56 -44.86
CA GLY A 2 1.16 -30.82 -44.24
C GLY A 2 0.68 -31.47 -42.94
N PHE A 3 1.11 -30.91 -41.81
CA PHE A 3 0.55 -30.95 -40.44
C PHE A 3 1.71 -30.80 -39.43
N LEU A 4 2.26 -29.59 -39.31
CA LEU A 4 3.14 -29.15 -38.22
C LEU A 4 3.33 -27.63 -38.35
N LYS A 5 2.26 -26.88 -38.06
CA LYS A 5 2.29 -25.40 -38.00
C LYS A 5 1.11 -24.88 -37.16
N SER A 6 1.02 -25.31 -35.91
CA SER A 6 0.30 -24.60 -34.85
C SER A 6 0.71 -25.21 -33.51
N ASN A 7 0.79 -24.41 -32.46
CA ASN A 7 1.19 -24.75 -31.07
C ASN A 7 2.66 -24.56 -30.70
N LEU A 8 3.28 -23.46 -31.15
CA LEU A 8 4.47 -22.92 -30.48
C LEU A 8 4.39 -21.38 -30.37
N ARG A 9 3.37 -20.90 -29.65
CA ARG A 9 3.23 -19.50 -29.19
C ARG A 9 2.63 -19.45 -27.79
N LEU A 10 3.17 -20.27 -26.90
CA LEU A 10 2.79 -20.27 -25.49
C LEU A 10 4.07 -20.40 -24.67
N LEU A 11 4.87 -19.35 -24.71
CA LEU A 11 6.04 -19.19 -23.86
C LEU A 11 6.44 -17.71 -23.84
N VAL A 12 6.39 -17.16 -22.62
CA VAL A 12 7.15 -16.00 -22.11
C VAL A 12 6.65 -14.60 -22.50
N ALA A 13 5.91 -14.00 -21.57
CA ALA A 13 6.13 -12.63 -21.10
C ALA A 13 5.67 -12.52 -19.64
N GLY A 14 6.20 -13.40 -18.78
CA GLY A 14 6.30 -13.05 -17.37
C GLY A 14 7.37 -11.98 -17.29
N ILE A 15 6.98 -10.74 -17.01
CA ILE A 15 7.93 -9.66 -16.72
C ILE A 15 8.64 -10.06 -15.43
N VAL A 16 9.82 -10.66 -15.58
CA VAL A 16 10.71 -10.99 -14.47
C VAL A 16 11.36 -9.70 -14.02
N CYS A 17 10.87 -9.14 -12.93
CA CYS A 17 11.56 -8.12 -12.16
C CYS A 17 12.79 -8.78 -11.54
N PHE A 18 13.99 -8.50 -12.06
CA PHE A 18 15.25 -8.95 -11.48
C PHE A 18 15.72 -7.94 -10.44
N ALA A 19 15.22 -8.08 -9.22
CA ALA A 19 15.92 -7.63 -8.02
C ALA A 19 16.25 -8.88 -7.17
N PRO A 20 17.37 -8.90 -6.42
CA PRO A 20 17.63 -9.98 -5.50
C PRO A 20 16.59 -9.89 -4.36
N SER A 21 15.61 -10.80 -4.39
CA SER A 21 14.59 -11.03 -3.37
C SER A 21 13.40 -10.04 -3.36
N SER A 22 12.28 -10.52 -3.91
CA SER A 22 10.90 -10.29 -3.43
C SER A 22 10.21 -8.92 -3.59
N VAL A 23 10.23 -8.29 -4.76
CA VAL A 23 9.12 -7.39 -5.15
C VAL A 23 8.78 -7.55 -6.63
N ILE A 24 7.65 -8.18 -6.93
CA ILE A 24 6.97 -7.96 -8.21
C ILE A 24 6.33 -6.59 -8.07
N CYS A 25 6.70 -5.59 -8.89
CA CYS A 25 5.97 -4.33 -8.93
C CYS A 25 4.53 -4.64 -9.33
N ASP A 26 3.61 -4.55 -8.38
CA ASP A 26 2.26 -5.03 -8.56
C ASP A 26 1.44 -4.03 -9.39
N THR A 27 1.45 -4.21 -10.71
CA THR A 27 0.72 -3.34 -11.66
C THR A 27 -0.77 -3.71 -11.80
N ARG A 28 -1.29 -4.61 -10.95
CA ARG A 28 -2.69 -5.04 -11.02
C ARG A 28 -3.64 -3.85 -10.95
N ASN A 29 -4.71 -3.92 -11.73
CA ASN A 29 -5.87 -3.07 -11.49
C ASN A 29 -6.62 -3.62 -10.27
N TRP A 30 -6.47 -2.93 -9.14
CA TRP A 30 -7.14 -3.29 -7.89
C TRP A 30 -8.68 -3.14 -7.96
N ASN A 31 -9.22 -2.43 -8.95
CA ASN A 31 -10.66 -2.36 -9.25
C ASN A 31 -10.94 -2.81 -10.70
N PRO A 32 -10.83 -4.11 -11.02
CA PRO A 32 -10.87 -4.61 -12.40
C PRO A 32 -12.23 -4.45 -13.09
N THR A 33 -13.30 -4.16 -12.34
CA THR A 33 -14.65 -3.90 -12.88
C THR A 33 -14.95 -2.41 -13.00
N GLY A 34 -14.14 -1.54 -12.39
CA GLY A 34 -14.43 -0.11 -12.25
C GLY A 34 -15.73 0.17 -11.48
N GLU A 35 -16.16 -0.79 -10.65
CA GLU A 35 -17.36 -0.65 -9.82
C GLU A 35 -17.18 0.51 -8.84
N GLY A 36 -18.28 1.20 -8.53
CA GLY A 36 -18.27 2.36 -7.64
C GLY A 36 -17.75 3.66 -8.28
N CYS A 37 -16.90 3.60 -9.32
CA CYS A 37 -16.33 4.78 -9.96
C CYS A 37 -17.37 5.69 -10.64
N VAL A 38 -17.19 7.02 -10.55
CA VAL A 38 -18.02 8.01 -11.27
C VAL A 38 -18.02 7.82 -12.79
N ASP A 39 -16.94 7.28 -13.35
CA ASP A 39 -16.85 6.91 -14.76
C ASP A 39 -16.17 5.55 -14.94
N THR A 40 -16.89 4.48 -14.62
CA THR A 40 -16.44 3.08 -14.83
C THR A 40 -15.82 2.84 -16.21
N LYS A 41 -16.45 3.33 -17.28
CA LYS A 41 -15.92 3.11 -18.65
C LYS A 41 -14.64 3.88 -18.89
N GLY A 42 -14.58 5.15 -18.47
CA GLY A 42 -13.37 5.95 -18.54
C GLY A 42 -12.23 5.39 -17.70
N PHE A 43 -12.54 4.84 -16.52
CA PHE A 43 -11.57 4.19 -15.64
C PHE A 43 -10.94 2.95 -16.29
N LEU A 44 -11.77 2.01 -16.76
CA LEU A 44 -11.28 0.79 -17.42
C LEU A 44 -10.53 1.12 -18.72
N SER A 45 -11.06 2.02 -19.53
CA SER A 45 -10.40 2.46 -20.76
C SER A 45 -9.05 3.15 -20.48
N CYS A 46 -8.93 3.86 -19.36
CA CYS A 46 -7.67 4.46 -18.95
C CYS A 46 -6.65 3.36 -18.62
N TYR A 47 -6.99 2.39 -17.77
CA TYR A 47 -6.12 1.26 -17.43
C TYR A 47 -5.67 0.46 -18.66
N ASP A 48 -6.59 0.14 -19.58
CA ASP A 48 -6.26 -0.56 -20.83
C ASP A 48 -5.26 0.24 -21.70
N THR A 49 -5.44 1.56 -21.75
CA THR A 49 -4.53 2.46 -22.46
C THR A 49 -3.15 2.47 -21.80
N GLN A 50 -3.08 2.56 -20.47
CA GLN A 50 -1.80 2.58 -19.77
C GLN A 50 -1.06 1.24 -19.83
N SER A 51 -1.78 0.12 -19.79
CA SER A 51 -1.19 -1.20 -20.05
C SER A 51 -0.59 -1.28 -21.45
N SER A 52 -1.30 -0.78 -22.47
CA SER A 52 -0.80 -0.75 -23.86
C SER A 52 0.42 0.17 -24.03
N ASN A 53 0.44 1.29 -23.32
CA ASN A 53 1.59 2.21 -23.30
C ASN A 53 2.81 1.56 -22.62
N ALA A 54 2.59 0.83 -21.53
CA ALA A 54 3.63 0.09 -20.84
C ALA A 54 4.25 -1.00 -21.73
N ASP A 55 3.42 -1.78 -22.42
CA ASP A 55 3.90 -2.78 -23.40
C ASP A 55 4.75 -2.14 -24.50
N SER A 56 4.30 -1.00 -25.02
CA SER A 56 5.04 -0.24 -26.04
C SER A 56 6.38 0.27 -25.50
N CYS A 57 6.42 0.70 -24.25
CA CYS A 57 7.64 1.15 -23.57
C CYS A 57 8.63 -0.02 -23.37
N VAL A 58 8.16 -1.19 -22.93
CA VAL A 58 9.00 -2.39 -22.80
C VAL A 58 9.55 -2.83 -24.17
N GLN A 59 8.74 -2.80 -25.22
CA GLN A 59 9.20 -3.09 -26.59
C GLN A 59 10.26 -2.10 -27.07
N PHE A 60 10.13 -0.83 -26.70
CA PHE A 60 11.17 0.17 -26.93
C PHE A 60 12.47 -0.21 -26.19
N CYS A 61 12.40 -0.60 -24.92
CA CYS A 61 13.59 -1.03 -24.17
C CYS A 61 14.27 -2.25 -24.81
N ASP A 62 13.48 -3.25 -25.18
CA ASP A 62 13.94 -4.47 -25.87
C ASP A 62 14.64 -4.18 -27.20
N SER A 63 14.20 -3.13 -27.91
CA SER A 63 14.73 -2.79 -29.23
C SER A 63 15.97 -1.88 -29.17
N ASN A 64 16.13 -1.11 -28.08
CA ASN A 64 17.14 -0.05 -27.99
C ASN A 64 18.27 -0.35 -26.99
N PHE A 65 18.08 -1.32 -26.09
CA PHE A 65 19.08 -1.66 -25.08
C PHE A 65 19.38 -3.16 -25.05
N VAL A 66 20.60 -3.50 -24.63
CA VAL A 66 21.03 -4.90 -24.51
C VAL A 66 20.54 -5.47 -23.18
N LYS A 67 19.78 -6.57 -23.22
CA LYS A 67 19.28 -7.25 -22.02
C LYS A 67 20.41 -7.62 -21.06
N GLY A 68 20.18 -7.43 -19.77
CA GLY A 68 21.18 -7.69 -18.71
C GLY A 68 22.19 -6.56 -18.49
N THR A 69 22.08 -5.44 -19.22
CA THR A 69 22.84 -4.22 -18.93
C THR A 69 22.07 -3.30 -17.99
N GLY A 70 22.78 -2.44 -17.25
CA GLY A 70 22.16 -1.42 -16.40
C GLY A 70 21.20 -0.52 -17.18
N ALA A 71 21.58 -0.07 -18.38
CA ALA A 71 20.72 0.78 -19.21
C ALA A 71 19.40 0.10 -19.62
N TYR A 72 19.41 -1.21 -19.89
CA TYR A 72 18.18 -1.97 -20.12
C TYR A 72 17.32 -2.04 -18.85
N THR A 73 17.95 -2.32 -17.70
CA THR A 73 17.26 -2.35 -16.40
C THR A 73 16.62 -1.01 -16.08
N ASP A 74 17.35 0.10 -16.21
CA ASP A 74 16.86 1.45 -15.96
C ASP A 74 15.69 1.81 -16.89
N CYS A 75 15.74 1.40 -18.16
CA CYS A 75 14.64 1.60 -19.11
C CYS A 75 13.36 0.86 -18.65
N ILE A 76 13.48 -0.42 -18.28
CA ILE A 76 12.34 -1.22 -17.81
C ILE A 76 11.75 -0.66 -16.52
N LEU A 77 12.62 -0.26 -15.57
CA LEU A 77 12.18 0.39 -14.33
C LEU A 77 11.43 1.70 -14.61
N GLY A 78 11.93 2.51 -15.56
CA GLY A 78 11.24 3.72 -16.02
C GLY A 78 9.85 3.43 -16.59
N CYS A 79 9.71 2.41 -17.44
CA CYS A 79 8.42 1.98 -18.00
C CYS A 79 7.44 1.55 -16.90
N ASN A 80 7.90 0.72 -15.96
CA ASN A 80 7.08 0.24 -14.85
C ASN A 80 6.62 1.39 -13.95
N GLY A 81 7.54 2.29 -13.58
CA GLY A 81 7.21 3.44 -12.75
C GLY A 81 6.21 4.38 -13.43
N ALA A 82 6.37 4.64 -14.74
CA ALA A 82 5.42 5.42 -15.51
C ALA A 82 4.04 4.76 -15.56
N TRP A 83 3.96 3.43 -15.71
CA TRP A 83 2.69 2.70 -15.69
C TRP A 83 2.00 2.84 -14.33
N LEU A 84 2.71 2.57 -13.23
CA LEU A 84 2.16 2.67 -11.87
C LEU A 84 1.66 4.07 -11.55
N ALA A 85 2.44 5.10 -11.91
CA ALA A 85 2.03 6.49 -11.78
C ALA A 85 0.76 6.80 -12.60
N SER A 86 0.67 6.24 -13.81
CA SER A 86 -0.49 6.44 -14.68
C SER A 86 -1.75 5.76 -14.15
N ASN A 87 -1.62 4.61 -13.48
CA ASN A 87 -2.73 3.95 -12.80
C ASN A 87 -3.33 4.85 -11.70
N VAL A 88 -2.49 5.52 -10.90
CA VAL A 88 -2.95 6.55 -9.95
C VAL A 88 -3.70 7.67 -10.69
N GLY A 89 -3.16 8.15 -11.81
CA GLY A 89 -3.85 9.12 -12.67
C GLY A 89 -5.24 8.68 -13.15
N CYS A 90 -5.40 7.41 -13.52
CA CYS A 90 -6.71 6.84 -13.91
C CYS A 90 -7.73 6.90 -12.78
N TRP A 91 -7.31 6.65 -11.53
CA TRP A 91 -8.16 6.81 -10.35
C TRP A 91 -8.60 8.26 -10.18
N ILE A 92 -7.66 9.21 -10.20
CA ILE A 92 -8.03 10.61 -9.97
C ILE A 92 -8.87 11.18 -11.11
N GLN A 93 -8.71 10.69 -12.33
CA GLN A 93 -9.51 11.12 -13.47
C GLN A 93 -10.95 10.58 -13.41
N SER A 94 -11.12 9.28 -13.16
CA SER A 94 -12.39 8.58 -13.46
C SER A 94 -13.02 7.86 -12.26
N CYS A 95 -12.32 7.77 -11.13
CA CYS A 95 -12.76 7.08 -9.92
C CYS A 95 -12.50 7.90 -8.65
N TRP A 96 -12.42 9.23 -8.77
CA TRP A 96 -12.03 10.11 -7.67
C TRP A 96 -12.99 10.09 -6.48
N ASN A 97 -14.22 9.63 -6.66
CA ASN A 97 -15.20 9.45 -5.58
C ASN A 97 -14.89 8.27 -4.65
N GLN A 98 -13.92 7.42 -5.02
CA GLN A 98 -13.52 6.21 -4.28
C GLN A 98 -12.04 6.27 -3.84
N VAL A 99 -11.43 7.46 -3.76
CA VAL A 99 -10.00 7.62 -3.41
C VAL A 99 -9.66 7.36 -1.94
N TYR A 100 -10.63 6.96 -1.11
CA TYR A 100 -10.35 6.41 0.21
C TYR A 100 -10.47 4.89 0.27
N SER A 101 -10.86 4.25 -0.85
CA SER A 101 -11.10 2.83 -0.90
C SER A 101 -9.80 2.02 -0.72
N CYS A 102 -9.93 0.75 -0.34
CA CYS A 102 -8.81 -0.17 -0.20
C CYS A 102 -8.05 -0.30 -1.53
N GLU A 103 -8.75 -0.34 -2.65
CA GLU A 103 -8.20 -0.48 -4.00
C GLU A 103 -7.39 0.74 -4.42
N TYR A 104 -7.84 1.95 -4.10
CA TYR A 104 -7.04 3.15 -4.37
C TYR A 104 -5.79 3.18 -3.50
N GLN A 105 -5.93 2.88 -2.21
CA GLN A 105 -4.79 2.82 -1.30
C GLN A 105 -3.77 1.76 -1.76
N LEU A 106 -4.21 0.57 -2.17
CA LEU A 106 -3.35 -0.47 -2.74
C LEU A 106 -2.71 -0.03 -4.07
N THR A 107 -3.41 0.76 -4.90
CA THR A 107 -2.82 1.34 -6.11
C THR A 107 -1.71 2.33 -5.79
N ALA A 108 -1.89 3.18 -4.78
CA ALA A 108 -0.84 4.09 -4.29
C ALA A 108 0.36 3.32 -3.71
N LEU A 109 0.11 2.23 -2.98
CA LEU A 109 1.14 1.34 -2.45
C LEU A 109 1.94 0.66 -3.55
N SER A 110 1.26 0.08 -4.54
CA SER A 110 1.89 -0.47 -5.74
C SER A 110 2.80 0.54 -6.42
N TYR A 111 2.41 1.83 -6.43
CA TYR A 111 3.25 2.90 -6.97
C TYR A 111 4.51 3.13 -6.14
N PHE A 112 4.39 3.36 -4.82
CA PHE A 112 5.56 3.59 -3.96
C PHE A 112 6.52 2.41 -4.00
N ASP A 113 6.01 1.20 -3.81
CA ASP A 113 6.79 -0.03 -3.79
C ASP A 113 7.44 -0.30 -5.15
N GLY A 114 6.67 -0.19 -6.23
CA GLY A 114 7.19 -0.45 -7.58
C GLY A 114 8.09 0.63 -8.16
N THR A 115 8.20 1.79 -7.50
CA THR A 115 9.14 2.87 -7.89
C THR A 115 10.27 3.07 -6.89
N ASP A 116 10.37 2.22 -5.87
CA ASP A 116 11.34 2.34 -4.77
C ASP A 116 11.30 3.74 -4.12
N LEU A 117 10.09 4.29 -3.98
CA LEU A 117 9.86 5.59 -3.38
C LEU A 117 9.39 5.43 -1.95
N VAL A 118 10.00 6.20 -1.06
CA VAL A 118 9.43 6.45 0.26
C VAL A 118 8.08 7.15 0.08
N GLN A 119 7.07 6.67 0.82
CA GLN A 119 5.76 7.30 0.89
C GLN A 119 5.89 8.80 1.11
N ASN A 120 5.14 9.58 0.34
CA ASN A 120 5.16 11.04 0.38
C ASN A 120 3.81 11.63 -0.02
N GLY A 121 3.67 12.95 0.12
CA GLY A 121 2.44 13.67 -0.17
C GLY A 121 2.14 13.94 -1.65
N ASN A 122 2.88 13.35 -2.60
CA ASN A 122 2.67 13.61 -4.03
C ASN A 122 1.45 12.86 -4.60
N ILE A 123 1.02 11.78 -3.94
CA ILE A 123 -0.18 11.03 -4.33
C ILE A 123 -1.41 11.73 -3.72
N PRO A 124 -2.33 12.28 -4.54
CA PRO A 124 -3.50 12.98 -4.02
C PRO A 124 -4.35 12.08 -3.11
N PHE A 125 -4.90 12.66 -2.03
CA PHE A 125 -5.81 11.96 -1.11
C PHE A 125 -5.22 10.73 -0.40
N TYR A 126 -3.88 10.60 -0.37
CA TYR A 126 -3.19 9.48 0.25
C TYR A 126 -2.11 9.94 1.25
N PRO A 127 -2.02 9.36 2.45
CA PRO A 127 -3.01 8.45 3.04
C PRO A 127 -4.36 9.16 3.25
N PRO A 128 -5.49 8.43 3.34
CA PRO A 128 -6.75 9.02 3.76
C PRO A 128 -6.61 9.67 5.15
N PRO A 129 -7.34 10.77 5.43
CA PRO A 129 -7.35 11.38 6.76
C PRO A 129 -7.99 10.43 7.79
N ASP A 130 -7.66 10.65 9.08
CA ASP A 130 -8.12 9.81 10.20
C ASP A 130 -9.64 9.72 10.35
N ASP A 131 -10.36 10.75 9.92
CA ASP A 131 -11.82 10.86 9.98
C ASP A 131 -12.53 10.43 8.69
N ALA A 132 -11.80 9.85 7.72
CA ALA A 132 -12.40 9.30 6.51
C ALA A 132 -13.31 8.10 6.84
N SER A 133 -14.63 8.30 6.75
CA SER A 133 -15.63 7.24 6.97
C SER A 133 -16.28 6.75 5.68
N ASP A 134 -16.56 7.66 4.74
CA ASP A 134 -17.41 7.36 3.60
C ASP A 134 -16.58 6.80 2.44
N GLY A 135 -16.90 5.58 2.00
CA GLY A 135 -16.13 4.89 0.95
C GLY A 135 -14.69 4.56 1.35
N ALA A 136 -14.34 4.72 2.64
CA ALA A 136 -12.99 4.48 3.14
C ALA A 136 -12.73 2.97 3.32
N CYS A 137 -11.49 2.56 3.15
CA CYS A 137 -11.08 1.20 3.50
C CYS A 137 -11.27 0.95 5.01
N SER A 138 -11.63 -0.27 5.38
CA SER A 138 -11.76 -0.73 6.77
C SER A 138 -10.47 -0.62 7.58
N CYS A 139 -9.35 -0.39 6.91
CA CYS A 139 -8.01 -0.24 7.43
C CYS A 139 -7.30 0.87 6.65
N ASN A 140 -6.63 1.80 7.34
CA ASN A 140 -5.83 2.84 6.67
C ASN A 140 -4.46 2.25 6.26
N LEU A 141 -4.42 1.68 5.06
CA LEU A 141 -3.24 1.01 4.52
C LEU A 141 -2.06 1.97 4.31
N GLY A 142 -2.32 3.27 4.19
CA GLY A 142 -1.24 4.26 4.12
C GLY A 142 -0.51 4.49 5.43
N TYR A 143 -1.16 4.25 6.58
CA TYR A 143 -0.43 4.19 7.84
C TYR A 143 0.23 2.83 8.06
N VAL A 144 -0.36 1.74 7.57
CA VAL A 144 0.30 0.42 7.62
C VAL A 144 1.62 0.46 6.87
N TYR A 145 1.62 0.93 5.62
CA TYR A 145 2.83 1.01 4.81
C TYR A 145 3.83 2.05 5.32
N GLY A 146 3.36 3.19 5.82
CA GLY A 146 4.24 4.18 6.46
C GLY A 146 4.98 3.63 7.68
N ASN A 147 4.37 2.71 8.44
CA ASN A 147 5.07 2.01 9.53
C ASN A 147 6.03 0.94 9.01
N LYS A 148 5.61 0.13 8.02
CA LYS A 148 6.45 -0.91 7.39
C LYS A 148 7.72 -0.34 6.75
N THR A 149 7.61 0.83 6.14
CA THR A 149 8.73 1.50 5.44
C THR A 149 9.43 2.54 6.31
N TYR A 150 9.09 2.61 7.60
CA TYR A 150 9.74 3.54 8.50
C TYR A 150 11.22 3.18 8.65
N ILE A 151 12.07 4.18 8.44
CA ILE A 151 13.51 4.07 8.67
C ILE A 151 13.85 4.95 9.87
N ASN A 152 14.36 4.32 10.94
CA ASN A 152 14.87 5.06 12.08
C ASN A 152 16.30 5.55 11.81
N PHE A 153 16.46 6.85 11.55
CA PHE A 153 17.79 7.44 11.37
C PHE A 153 18.51 7.76 12.69
N ASN A 154 17.88 7.57 13.85
CA ASN A 154 18.47 7.97 15.13
C ASN A 154 19.54 7.00 15.64
N THR A 155 19.78 5.86 14.97
CA THR A 155 20.83 4.88 15.34
C THR A 155 20.81 4.51 16.84
N ALA A 156 19.63 4.56 17.47
CA ALA A 156 19.48 4.49 18.91
C ALA A 156 20.10 3.19 19.45
N CYS A 157 19.74 2.05 18.85
CA CYS A 157 20.27 0.75 19.26
C CYS A 157 21.73 0.55 18.87
N THR A 158 22.21 1.17 17.78
CA THR A 158 23.64 1.19 17.46
C THR A 158 24.46 1.92 18.54
N THR A 159 23.92 3.02 19.07
CA THR A 159 24.57 3.77 20.16
C THR A 159 24.61 2.95 21.44
N VAL A 160 23.51 2.26 21.77
CA VAL A 160 23.45 1.34 22.92
C VAL A 160 24.42 0.18 22.75
N ALA A 161 24.48 -0.44 21.57
CA ALA A 161 25.43 -1.51 21.25
C ALA A 161 26.89 -1.06 21.40
N GLY A 162 27.20 0.18 21.05
CA GLY A 162 28.53 0.76 21.22
C GLY A 162 29.00 0.89 22.68
N SER A 163 28.07 0.83 23.65
CA SER A 163 28.40 0.84 25.08
C SER A 163 28.93 -0.51 25.60
N GLY A 164 28.71 -1.59 24.85
CA GLY A 164 29.06 -2.96 25.25
C GLY A 164 28.06 -3.62 26.21
N ASP A 165 26.95 -2.95 26.52
CA ASP A 165 25.84 -3.52 27.30
C ASP A 165 24.92 -4.35 26.38
N LEU A 166 25.10 -5.67 26.41
CA LEU A 166 24.33 -6.59 25.56
C LEU A 166 22.85 -6.64 25.95
N ASP A 167 22.53 -6.54 27.24
CA ASP A 167 21.14 -6.61 27.71
C ASP A 167 20.38 -5.36 27.25
N ALA A 168 20.97 -4.18 27.45
CA ALA A 168 20.40 -2.93 26.94
C ALA A 168 20.29 -2.91 25.40
N THR A 169 21.20 -3.58 24.71
CA THR A 169 21.16 -3.70 23.23
C THR A 169 19.95 -4.51 22.81
N TYR A 170 19.74 -5.69 23.40
CA TYR A 170 18.57 -6.52 23.08
C TYR A 170 17.26 -5.82 23.47
N GLU A 171 17.20 -5.14 24.61
CA GLU A 171 16.04 -4.33 24.99
C GLU A 171 15.72 -3.26 23.93
N CYS A 172 16.74 -2.56 23.42
CA CYS A 172 16.57 -1.57 22.37
C CYS A 172 16.09 -2.21 21.06
N GLU A 173 16.71 -3.32 20.62
CA GLU A 173 16.30 -4.05 19.40
C GLU A 173 14.86 -4.57 19.51
N CYS A 174 14.46 -5.07 20.68
CA CYS A 174 13.08 -5.44 20.97
C CYS A 174 12.13 -4.26 20.72
N CYS A 175 12.46 -3.05 21.18
CA CYS A 175 11.68 -1.86 20.89
C CYS A 175 11.72 -1.48 19.40
N GLU A 176 12.89 -1.52 18.75
CA GLU A 176 13.10 -1.14 17.36
C GLU A 176 12.29 -1.98 16.38
N PHE A 177 12.34 -3.30 16.52
CA PHE A 177 11.65 -4.20 15.59
C PHE A 177 10.18 -4.40 15.95
N SER A 178 9.76 -4.10 17.18
CA SER A 178 8.36 -4.25 17.62
C SER A 178 7.50 -3.00 17.40
N PHE A 179 8.10 -1.81 17.24
CA PHE A 179 7.32 -0.60 17.00
C PHE A 179 6.51 -0.63 15.69
N PRO A 180 7.05 -1.08 14.53
CA PRO A 180 6.27 -1.14 13.30
C PRO A 180 5.11 -2.12 13.45
N VAL A 181 5.38 -3.29 14.04
CA VAL A 181 4.38 -4.34 14.29
C VAL A 181 3.25 -3.82 15.17
N SER A 182 3.58 -3.22 16.32
CA SER A 182 2.60 -2.67 17.25
C SER A 182 1.74 -1.59 16.57
N ASN A 183 2.37 -0.66 15.87
CA ASN A 183 1.65 0.41 15.19
C ASN A 183 0.73 -0.13 14.09
N ILE A 184 1.18 -1.11 13.30
CA ILE A 184 0.36 -1.75 12.26
C ILE A 184 -0.86 -2.44 12.89
N LEU A 185 -0.68 -3.17 13.99
CA LEU A 185 -1.77 -3.82 14.73
C LEU A 185 -2.74 -2.79 15.33
N ASN A 186 -2.26 -1.63 15.78
CA ASN A 186 -3.14 -0.55 16.26
C ASN A 186 -3.92 0.14 15.14
N VAL A 187 -3.36 0.24 13.93
CA VAL A 187 -4.04 0.83 12.78
C VAL A 187 -5.10 -0.13 12.24
N CYS A 188 -4.78 -1.43 12.16
CA CYS A 188 -5.64 -2.43 11.51
C CYS A 188 -5.73 -3.73 12.32
N PRO A 189 -6.32 -3.69 13.53
CA PRO A 189 -6.26 -4.82 14.47
C PRO A 189 -6.95 -6.09 13.97
N LYS A 190 -8.00 -5.93 13.15
CA LYS A 190 -8.83 -7.04 12.67
C LYS A 190 -8.53 -7.49 11.24
N SER A 191 -7.78 -6.71 10.49
CA SER A 191 -7.63 -6.92 9.06
C SER A 191 -6.56 -7.96 8.72
N ASP A 192 -6.85 -8.78 7.73
CA ASP A 192 -5.84 -9.60 7.07
C ASP A 192 -4.96 -8.71 6.17
N LEU A 193 -3.70 -8.56 6.57
CA LEU A 193 -2.68 -7.77 5.87
C LEU A 193 -1.73 -8.63 5.03
N SER A 194 -2.12 -9.87 4.69
CA SER A 194 -1.33 -10.77 3.84
C SER A 194 -1.03 -10.22 2.47
N ILE A 195 -1.93 -9.40 1.94
CA ILE A 195 -1.71 -8.68 0.68
C ILE A 195 -0.54 -7.69 0.73
N LEU A 196 -0.17 -7.22 1.94
CA LEU A 196 0.98 -6.35 2.19
C LEU A 196 2.22 -7.11 2.70
N GLY A 197 2.15 -8.44 2.77
CA GLY A 197 3.25 -9.28 3.26
C GLY A 197 3.51 -9.18 4.77
N PHE A 198 2.54 -8.67 5.55
CA PHE A 198 2.74 -8.41 6.98
C PHE A 198 3.05 -9.69 7.78
N GLN A 199 2.50 -10.85 7.43
CA GLN A 199 2.82 -12.09 8.15
C GLN A 199 4.28 -12.51 7.97
N GLN A 200 4.87 -12.25 6.79
CA GLN A 200 6.28 -12.52 6.57
C GLN A 200 7.14 -11.57 7.39
N GLU A 201 6.81 -10.27 7.39
CA GLU A 201 7.48 -9.26 8.21
C GLU A 201 7.41 -9.58 9.70
N LEU A 202 6.23 -9.96 10.20
CA LEU A 202 6.06 -10.40 11.58
C LEU A 202 6.93 -11.61 11.91
N SER A 203 6.96 -12.62 11.02
CA SER A 203 7.82 -13.80 11.20
C SER A 203 9.30 -13.45 11.24
N ASP A 204 9.73 -12.50 10.41
CA ASP A 204 11.13 -12.08 10.36
C ASP A 204 11.50 -11.23 11.58
N THR A 205 10.62 -10.34 12.03
CA THR A 205 10.75 -9.62 13.31
C THR A 205 10.88 -10.60 14.48
N GLN A 206 10.00 -11.61 14.57
CA GLN A 206 10.06 -12.62 15.63
C GLN A 206 11.42 -13.34 15.64
N LYS A 207 11.94 -13.72 14.47
CA LYS A 207 13.27 -14.36 14.37
C LYS A 207 14.38 -13.42 14.85
N LEU A 208 14.34 -12.16 14.45
CA LEU A 208 15.35 -11.16 14.84
C LEU A 208 15.40 -11.00 16.37
N ILE A 209 14.24 -10.80 17.01
CA ILE A 209 14.18 -10.50 18.44
C ILE A 209 14.14 -11.74 19.35
N SER A 210 13.99 -12.94 18.78
CA SER A 210 14.04 -14.21 19.53
C SER A 210 15.37 -14.49 20.24
N GLN A 211 16.41 -13.72 19.94
CA GLN A 211 17.70 -13.82 20.61
C GLN A 211 17.69 -13.21 22.01
N SER A 212 16.70 -12.36 22.33
CA SER A 212 16.57 -11.83 23.69
C SER A 212 16.30 -12.95 24.68
N THR A 213 17.10 -13.00 25.74
CA THR A 213 17.03 -14.07 26.75
C THR A 213 15.75 -14.02 27.60
N ASP A 214 15.10 -12.87 27.65
CA ASP A 214 13.88 -12.59 28.41
C ASP A 214 12.61 -12.57 27.52
N ASN A 215 12.72 -12.92 26.23
CA ASN A 215 11.65 -12.81 25.24
C ASN A 215 11.07 -11.38 25.10
N CYS A 216 11.95 -10.37 25.15
CA CYS A 216 11.57 -8.96 25.03
C CYS A 216 10.61 -8.51 26.13
N ALA A 217 10.88 -8.89 27.38
CA ALA A 217 10.01 -8.57 28.51
C ALA A 217 9.85 -7.06 28.74
N ILE A 218 10.77 -6.22 28.21
CA ILE A 218 10.63 -4.77 28.16
C ILE A 218 9.33 -4.32 27.49
N LEU A 219 8.85 -5.03 26.46
CA LEU A 219 7.62 -4.69 25.73
C LEU A 219 6.35 -4.96 26.56
N ASP A 220 6.43 -5.87 27.52
CA ASP A 220 5.30 -6.25 28.37
C ASP A 220 5.29 -5.49 29.70
N ASN A 221 6.48 -5.24 30.28
CA ASN A 221 6.60 -4.75 31.66
C ASN A 221 7.05 -3.29 31.77
N SER A 222 7.73 -2.77 30.74
CA SER A 222 8.42 -1.47 30.78
C SER A 222 8.36 -0.74 29.43
N SER A 223 7.23 -0.86 28.72
CA SER A 223 7.12 -0.44 27.32
C SER A 223 7.26 1.08 27.12
N ASP A 224 7.00 1.88 28.15
CA ASP A 224 7.27 3.33 28.18
C ASP A 224 8.77 3.65 27.98
N THR A 225 9.68 2.72 28.32
CA THR A 225 11.12 2.86 28.08
C THR A 225 11.42 2.92 26.58
N CYS A 226 10.69 2.18 25.74
CA CYS A 226 10.86 2.22 24.29
C CYS A 226 10.64 3.63 23.72
N VAL A 227 9.70 4.38 24.29
CA VAL A 227 9.41 5.76 23.86
C VAL A 227 10.34 6.75 24.56
N SER A 228 10.45 6.68 25.88
CA SER A 228 11.13 7.71 26.69
C SER A 228 12.66 7.62 26.63
N GLN A 229 13.23 6.42 26.54
CA GLN A 229 14.67 6.20 26.52
C GLN A 229 15.20 6.04 25.09
N PHE A 230 14.54 5.21 24.29
CA PHE A 230 15.02 4.91 22.93
C PHE A 230 14.37 5.77 21.83
N GLY A 231 13.29 6.50 22.15
CA GLY A 231 12.69 7.46 21.22
C GLY A 231 11.88 6.83 20.08
N PHE A 232 11.43 5.57 20.21
CA PHE A 232 10.63 4.93 19.18
C PHE A 232 9.19 5.46 19.20
N PRO A 233 8.61 5.81 18.04
CA PRO A 233 7.30 6.46 17.95
C PRO A 233 6.16 5.44 18.00
N PHE A 234 5.99 4.78 19.15
CA PHE A 234 4.83 3.94 19.39
C PHE A 234 3.55 4.79 19.45
N TYR A 235 2.48 4.29 18.85
CA TYR A 235 1.14 4.83 18.97
C TYR A 235 0.21 3.70 19.39
N GLY A 236 -0.65 3.94 20.39
CA GLY A 236 -1.62 2.95 20.85
C GLY A 236 -1.00 1.91 21.79
N THR A 237 -1.48 0.68 21.70
CA THR A 237 -1.01 -0.45 22.53
C THR A 237 0.34 -0.96 22.02
N ILE A 238 1.30 -1.15 22.92
CA ILE A 238 2.58 -1.79 22.57
C ILE A 238 2.37 -3.30 22.65
N SER A 239 2.61 -4.00 21.55
CA SER A 239 2.45 -5.46 21.44
C SER A 239 3.81 -6.12 21.37
N ASN A 240 4.01 -7.20 22.13
CA ASN A 240 5.20 -8.05 22.03
C ASN A 240 5.01 -9.05 20.87
N PRO A 241 5.78 -8.95 19.76
CA PRO A 241 5.63 -9.85 18.62
C PRO A 241 5.89 -11.33 18.96
N LEU A 242 6.64 -11.62 20.02
CA LEU A 242 6.91 -12.99 20.49
C LEU A 242 5.74 -13.59 21.27
N ASN A 243 4.77 -12.78 21.69
CA ASN A 243 3.66 -13.18 22.55
C ASN A 243 2.34 -12.49 22.17
N LEU A 244 2.04 -12.47 20.87
CA LEU A 244 0.77 -11.90 20.38
C LEU A 244 -0.44 -12.76 20.80
N PRO A 245 -1.59 -12.13 21.05
CA PRO A 245 -2.87 -12.83 21.19
C PRO A 245 -3.16 -13.74 19.98
N SER A 246 -3.90 -14.83 20.18
CA SER A 246 -4.22 -15.79 19.10
C SER A 246 -5.08 -15.21 17.97
N ASP A 247 -5.74 -14.08 18.22
CA ASP A 247 -6.54 -13.32 17.27
C ASP A 247 -5.76 -12.18 16.58
N GLU A 248 -4.46 -12.06 16.83
CA GLU A 248 -3.55 -11.11 16.16
C GLU A 248 -2.44 -11.83 15.37
N PRO A 249 -2.16 -11.41 14.11
CA PRO A 249 -2.88 -10.39 13.35
C PRO A 249 -4.29 -10.85 12.97
N GLY A 250 -5.18 -9.88 12.75
CA GLY A 250 -6.54 -10.16 12.35
C GLY A 250 -6.66 -10.91 11.01
N THR A 251 -7.85 -11.45 10.78
CA THR A 251 -8.15 -12.32 9.62
C THR A 251 -9.32 -11.81 8.78
N GLU A 252 -9.92 -10.68 9.15
CA GLU A 252 -11.04 -10.10 8.41
C GLU A 252 -10.53 -9.53 7.08
N PRO A 253 -11.15 -9.84 5.93
CA PRO A 253 -10.70 -9.29 4.67
C PRO A 253 -10.86 -7.76 4.65
N LEU A 254 -10.00 -7.08 3.91
CA LEU A 254 -10.14 -5.65 3.68
C LEU A 254 -11.47 -5.38 2.97
N SER A 255 -12.17 -4.33 3.35
CA SER A 255 -13.44 -3.97 2.73
C SER A 255 -13.67 -2.47 2.78
N ASN A 256 -14.49 -1.95 1.88
CA ASN A 256 -14.84 -0.54 1.89
C ASN A 256 -16.09 -0.28 2.72
N LEU A 257 -16.02 0.76 3.55
CA LEU A 257 -17.17 1.30 4.24
C LEU A 257 -18.15 1.89 3.22
N PRO A 258 -19.46 1.91 3.52
CA PRO A 258 -20.45 2.48 2.62
C PRO A 258 -20.18 3.96 2.30
N GLY A 259 -20.50 4.39 1.09
CA GLY A 259 -20.47 5.80 0.69
C GLY A 259 -19.41 6.14 -0.36
N ASN A 260 -19.16 7.44 -0.51
CA ASN A 260 -18.18 8.01 -1.43
C ASN A 260 -17.28 8.94 -0.64
N ALA A 261 -15.97 8.92 -0.93
CA ALA A 261 -15.01 9.86 -0.35
C ALA A 261 -15.41 11.31 -0.63
N PHE A 262 -15.89 11.55 -1.86
CA PHE A 262 -16.30 12.86 -2.33
C PHE A 262 -17.48 12.76 -3.30
N THR A 263 -18.33 13.80 -3.31
CA THR A 263 -19.39 14.01 -4.33
C THR A 263 -19.07 15.17 -5.26
N GLU A 264 -18.05 15.96 -4.95
CA GLU A 264 -17.51 17.03 -5.77
C GLU A 264 -15.98 16.99 -5.72
N PHE A 265 -15.32 17.15 -6.87
CA PHE A 265 -13.85 17.10 -6.93
C PHE A 265 -13.17 18.39 -6.45
N GLY A 266 -13.87 19.54 -6.51
CA GLY A 266 -13.35 20.84 -6.07
C GLY A 266 -12.46 21.59 -7.08
N ALA A 267 -12.12 20.99 -8.22
CA ALA A 267 -11.39 21.66 -9.31
C ALA A 267 -11.85 21.15 -10.70
N PRO A 268 -11.91 22.01 -11.73
CA PRO A 268 -12.30 21.59 -13.07
C PRO A 268 -11.19 20.81 -13.80
N ALA A 269 -9.93 21.09 -13.48
CA ALA A 269 -8.75 20.35 -13.94
C ALA A 269 -7.54 20.68 -13.06
N TYR A 270 -6.55 19.79 -13.03
CA TYR A 270 -5.23 20.08 -12.44
C TYR A 270 -4.14 19.22 -13.11
N THR A 271 -2.87 19.59 -12.94
CA THR A 271 -1.74 18.80 -13.46
C THR A 271 -1.24 17.85 -12.38
N LEU A 272 -1.35 16.54 -12.61
CA LEU A 272 -0.75 15.52 -11.77
C LEU A 272 0.65 15.20 -12.32
N THR A 273 1.67 15.38 -11.48
CA THR A 273 3.06 15.04 -11.79
C THR A 273 3.57 14.02 -10.79
N LEU A 274 3.99 12.85 -11.26
CA LEU A 274 4.52 11.75 -10.47
C LEU A 274 5.82 11.23 -11.10
N PHE A 275 6.81 10.95 -10.27
CA PHE A 275 8.08 10.32 -10.68
C PHE A 275 7.81 8.89 -11.21
N PRO A 276 8.62 8.33 -12.13
CA PRO A 276 9.79 8.91 -12.82
C PRO A 276 9.50 9.76 -14.06
N GLY A 277 8.24 9.99 -14.44
CA GLY A 277 7.96 10.72 -15.69
C GLY A 277 6.50 10.83 -16.08
N TYR A 278 5.57 10.65 -15.14
CA TYR A 278 4.15 10.87 -15.40
C TYR A 278 3.82 12.34 -15.19
N SER A 279 3.32 13.00 -16.23
CA SER A 279 2.75 14.34 -16.13
C SER A 279 1.53 14.41 -17.02
N SER A 280 0.36 14.57 -16.42
CA SER A 280 -0.91 14.64 -17.16
C SER A 280 -1.81 15.74 -16.61
N VAL A 281 -2.58 16.37 -17.50
CA VAL A 281 -3.68 17.24 -17.09
C VAL A 281 -4.87 16.35 -16.78
N ILE A 282 -5.22 16.23 -15.50
CA ILE A 282 -6.39 15.51 -15.03
C ILE A 282 -7.60 16.42 -15.16
N THR A 283 -8.57 16.00 -15.98
CA THR A 283 -9.91 16.57 -16.04
C THR A 283 -10.85 15.56 -15.37
N PRO A 284 -11.27 15.76 -14.12
CA PRO A 284 -12.09 14.81 -13.39
C PRO A 284 -13.42 14.57 -14.09
N ALA A 285 -13.83 13.31 -14.19
CA ALA A 285 -15.14 12.96 -14.71
C ALA A 285 -16.25 13.53 -13.82
N ALA A 286 -17.37 13.94 -14.43
CA ALA A 286 -18.51 14.47 -13.68
C ALA A 286 -19.07 13.42 -12.71
N PHE A 287 -19.43 13.86 -11.51
CA PHE A 287 -20.08 13.00 -10.52
C PHE A 287 -21.42 12.47 -11.05
N LYS A 288 -21.72 11.20 -10.75
CA LYS A 288 -23.01 10.58 -11.06
C LYS A 288 -23.62 10.08 -9.75
N ALA A 289 -24.88 10.44 -9.48
CA ALA A 289 -25.55 10.13 -8.21
C ALA A 289 -25.72 8.61 -7.95
N ASN A 290 -25.59 7.78 -8.98
CA ASN A 290 -25.58 6.31 -8.88
C ASN A 290 -24.17 5.71 -8.77
N ALA A 291 -23.12 6.54 -8.63
CA ALA A 291 -21.77 6.12 -8.29
C ALA A 291 -21.64 5.90 -6.77
N GLY A 292 -20.77 4.97 -6.34
CA GLY A 292 -20.57 4.64 -4.93
C GLY A 292 -21.26 3.37 -4.42
N ALA A 293 -21.47 2.37 -5.29
CA ALA A 293 -21.68 1.02 -4.79
C ALA A 293 -20.44 0.60 -3.99
N ALA A 294 -20.63 0.00 -2.81
CA ALA A 294 -19.53 -0.57 -2.05
C ALA A 294 -18.82 -1.59 -2.94
N THR A 295 -17.57 -1.31 -3.32
CA THR A 295 -16.74 -2.33 -3.94
C THR A 295 -16.46 -3.38 -2.87
N GLY A 296 -16.59 -4.65 -3.24
CA GLY A 296 -16.60 -5.77 -2.30
C GLY A 296 -15.30 -5.94 -1.49
N SER A 297 -15.19 -7.05 -0.78
CA SER A 297 -13.98 -7.33 -0.01
C SER A 297 -12.76 -7.53 -0.91
N VAL A 298 -11.65 -6.88 -0.58
CA VAL A 298 -10.34 -7.07 -1.22
C VAL A 298 -9.54 -8.07 -0.38
N GLY A 299 -9.03 -9.13 -1.01
CA GLY A 299 -8.26 -10.17 -0.33
C GLY A 299 -7.17 -10.76 -1.23
N ALA A 300 -6.27 -11.54 -0.61
CA ALA A 300 -5.22 -12.31 -1.30
C ALA A 300 -5.86 -13.32 -2.27
N GLY A 301 -6.15 -12.87 -3.50
CA GLY A 301 -6.92 -13.64 -4.49
C GLY A 301 -7.82 -12.80 -5.39
N SER A 302 -7.93 -11.48 -5.20
CA SER A 302 -8.59 -10.61 -6.18
C SER A 302 -7.89 -10.74 -7.54
N ALA A 303 -8.67 -11.24 -8.51
CA ALA A 303 -8.17 -11.86 -9.71
C ALA A 303 -7.36 -10.91 -10.60
N VAL A 304 -6.23 -11.42 -11.07
CA VAL A 304 -5.48 -10.90 -12.21
C VAL A 304 -6.40 -10.93 -13.43
N VAL A 305 -6.88 -9.78 -13.89
CA VAL A 305 -7.28 -9.66 -15.29
C VAL A 305 -6.00 -9.35 -16.06
N THR A 306 -5.31 -10.39 -16.52
CA THR A 306 -4.36 -10.21 -17.61
C THR A 306 -5.23 -9.84 -18.82
N ALA A 307 -5.26 -8.56 -19.19
CA ALA A 307 -5.90 -8.10 -20.40
C ALA A 307 -5.17 -8.73 -21.60
N THR A 308 -5.56 -9.94 -21.98
CA THR A 308 -5.22 -10.50 -23.29
C THR A 308 -6.36 -10.14 -24.23
N ALA A 309 -6.06 -9.26 -25.18
CA ALA A 309 -6.97 -8.89 -26.25
C ALA A 309 -7.43 -10.13 -27.03
N GLY A 310 -8.76 -10.31 -27.12
CA GLY A 310 -9.41 -11.12 -28.15
C GLY A 310 -10.19 -12.34 -27.66
N SER A 311 -11.46 -12.16 -27.32
CA SER A 311 -12.61 -12.73 -28.05
C SER A 311 -13.90 -12.67 -27.22
N THR A 312 -14.99 -12.59 -27.95
CA THR A 312 -16.38 -12.41 -27.54
C THR A 312 -16.88 -13.37 -26.45
N GLY A 313 -17.42 -12.79 -25.37
CA GLY A 313 -18.60 -13.27 -24.65
C GLY A 313 -18.48 -14.56 -23.83
N GLN A 314 -18.26 -14.42 -22.51
CA GLN A 314 -19.07 -15.17 -21.54
C GLN A 314 -19.01 -14.52 -20.16
N SER A 315 -20.19 -14.22 -19.62
CA SER A 315 -20.45 -13.75 -18.28
C SER A 315 -19.90 -14.74 -17.24
N GLY A 316 -18.84 -14.38 -16.55
CA GLY A 316 -18.41 -15.04 -15.31
C GLY A 316 -19.17 -14.45 -14.15
N SER A 317 -20.33 -15.03 -13.83
CA SER A 317 -21.16 -14.64 -12.69
C SER A 317 -20.40 -14.88 -11.38
N VAL A 318 -20.03 -13.81 -10.68
CA VAL A 318 -19.76 -13.90 -9.24
C VAL A 318 -21.13 -14.04 -8.57
N ALA A 319 -21.33 -15.13 -7.85
CA ALA A 319 -22.58 -15.42 -7.16
C ALA A 319 -22.87 -14.33 -6.12
N PRO A 320 -24.07 -13.72 -6.11
CA PRO A 320 -24.43 -12.78 -5.06
C PRO A 320 -24.72 -13.56 -3.77
N THR A 321 -23.95 -13.29 -2.72
CA THR A 321 -24.28 -13.74 -1.36
C THR A 321 -25.50 -12.94 -0.87
N ALA A 322 -26.48 -13.66 -0.34
CA ALA A 322 -27.84 -13.22 -0.09
C ALA A 322 -27.97 -11.96 0.80
N THR A 323 -28.69 -10.96 0.29
CA THR A 323 -29.17 -9.82 1.08
C THR A 323 -30.29 -10.26 2.01
N GLY A 324 -30.05 -10.12 3.32
CA GLY A 324 -31.08 -10.24 4.35
C GLY A 324 -32.13 -9.13 4.19
N LYS A 325 -33.34 -9.54 3.84
CA LYS A 325 -34.54 -8.71 3.72
C LYS A 325 -35.00 -8.27 5.12
N ASN A 326 -34.91 -6.99 5.45
CA ASN A 326 -35.69 -6.41 6.55
C ASN A 326 -36.56 -5.26 6.05
N THR A 327 -37.86 -5.54 6.09
CA THR A 327 -38.98 -4.62 5.94
C THR A 327 -39.22 -3.85 7.23
N GLY A 328 -39.42 -2.53 7.14
CA GLY A 328 -39.92 -1.72 8.25
C GLY A 328 -40.14 -0.26 7.85
N SER A 329 -41.41 0.12 7.68
CA SER A 329 -41.89 1.42 7.20
C SER A 329 -41.68 2.60 8.17
N GLY A 330 -41.35 3.76 7.59
CA GLY A 330 -42.12 5.01 7.72
C GLY A 330 -41.82 5.95 8.90
N ALA A 331 -41.28 7.14 8.60
CA ALA A 331 -41.98 8.43 8.75
C ALA A 331 -41.11 9.64 8.34
N SER A 332 -41.77 10.59 7.68
CA SER A 332 -41.29 11.90 7.21
C SER A 332 -40.97 12.86 8.36
N THR A 333 -39.94 13.71 8.24
CA THR A 333 -40.08 15.19 8.09
C THR A 333 -38.74 15.95 8.12
N THR A 334 -38.62 16.83 7.13
CA THR A 334 -38.00 18.17 7.04
C THR A 334 -37.12 18.70 8.19
N GLY A 335 -35.91 19.19 7.85
CA GLY A 335 -35.13 20.06 8.74
C GLY A 335 -33.80 20.53 8.15
N LYS A 336 -33.79 21.77 7.66
CA LYS A 336 -32.64 22.55 7.13
C LYS A 336 -31.75 23.05 8.27
N SER A 337 -30.42 22.94 8.18
CA SER A 337 -29.51 23.99 8.68
C SER A 337 -28.08 23.85 8.15
N THR A 338 -27.59 24.98 7.66
CA THR A 338 -26.20 25.40 7.51
C THR A 338 -25.39 25.26 8.81
N ASN A 339 -24.09 24.96 8.71
CA ASN A 339 -23.04 25.88 9.20
C ASN A 339 -21.60 25.42 8.89
N THR A 340 -20.82 26.44 8.54
CA THR A 340 -19.37 26.61 8.51
C THR A 340 -18.69 26.52 9.89
N GLY A 341 -17.39 26.20 9.90
CA GLY A 341 -16.44 26.49 11.00
C GLY A 341 -15.48 25.33 11.24
N ALA A 342 -14.23 25.37 10.79
CA ALA A 342 -13.08 26.09 11.37
C ALA A 342 -12.39 25.34 12.54
N ALA A 343 -11.07 25.21 12.36
CA ALA A 343 -10.02 24.58 13.14
C ALA A 343 -10.04 24.70 14.68
N ALA A 344 -9.50 23.68 15.35
CA ALA A 344 -8.59 23.73 16.51
C ALA A 344 -8.11 22.28 16.83
N SER A 345 -6.86 21.91 16.55
CA SER A 345 -5.67 21.94 17.42
C SER A 345 -5.51 20.77 18.42
N SER A 346 -4.37 20.08 18.25
CA SER A 346 -3.46 19.48 19.25
C SER A 346 -3.82 18.18 19.99
N SER A 347 -3.27 17.08 19.50
CA SER A 347 -2.32 16.21 20.22
C SER A 347 -1.60 15.31 19.20
N SER A 348 -0.37 15.65 18.82
CA SER A 348 0.39 14.94 17.79
C SER A 348 1.06 13.68 18.38
N THR A 349 0.30 12.59 18.47
CA THR A 349 0.89 11.25 18.40
C THR A 349 0.78 10.83 16.94
N GLN A 350 1.86 10.97 16.18
CA GLN A 350 1.84 10.73 14.74
C GLN A 350 1.67 9.24 14.48
N LYS A 351 0.48 8.82 14.01
CA LYS A 351 0.37 7.59 13.22
C LYS A 351 1.24 7.81 11.99
N SER A 352 2.22 6.95 11.79
CA SER A 352 3.23 7.10 10.73
C SER A 352 2.57 7.07 9.34
N GLY A 353 2.15 8.22 8.83
CA GLY A 353 2.14 8.50 7.40
C GLY A 353 3.42 9.28 7.15
N ALA A 354 4.33 8.76 6.33
CA ALA A 354 5.64 9.39 6.14
C ALA A 354 5.46 10.85 5.65
N VAL A 355 5.69 11.81 6.54
CA VAL A 355 5.83 13.22 6.21
C VAL A 355 7.32 13.45 6.09
N ASN A 356 7.83 13.54 4.85
CA ASN A 356 9.23 13.83 4.62
C ASN A 356 9.55 15.26 5.10
N TRP A 357 10.44 15.36 6.09
CA TRP A 357 11.20 16.57 6.35
C TRP A 357 12.40 16.56 5.40
N GLU A 358 12.57 17.63 4.62
CA GLU A 358 13.67 17.77 3.66
C GLU A 358 15.03 17.57 4.34
N SER A 359 15.82 16.62 3.84
CA SER A 359 17.29 16.73 3.92
C SER A 359 17.97 15.92 2.82
N ARG A 360 19.01 16.54 2.28
CA ARG A 360 19.74 16.17 1.08
C ARG A 360 20.69 15.00 1.38
N GLY A 361 20.70 14.03 0.48
CA GLY A 361 21.93 13.32 0.11
C GLY A 361 22.14 11.93 0.69
N SER A 362 22.47 11.05 -0.26
CA SER A 362 23.31 9.85 -0.14
C SER A 362 22.61 8.53 0.20
N ALA A 363 22.52 7.72 -0.86
CA ALA A 363 22.53 6.28 -0.83
C ALA A 363 23.64 5.72 0.07
N LEU A 364 23.29 4.65 0.80
CA LEU A 364 24.11 3.54 1.33
C LEU A 364 23.58 3.18 2.72
N LEU A 365 23.06 1.94 2.89
CA LEU A 365 23.41 0.97 3.94
C LEU A 365 22.28 -0.06 4.16
N PHE A 366 22.32 -1.16 3.39
CA PHE A 366 21.68 -2.44 3.76
C PHE A 366 22.73 -3.55 3.87
N SER A 367 23.95 -3.22 4.27
CA SER A 367 25.01 -4.22 4.45
C SER A 367 25.85 -3.88 5.66
N LEU A 368 25.32 -4.06 6.87
CA LEU A 368 26.15 -4.29 8.05
C LEU A 368 25.38 -4.84 9.28
N VAL A 369 24.78 -6.04 9.19
CA VAL A 369 24.43 -6.81 10.41
C VAL A 369 24.91 -8.28 10.35
N ALA A 370 25.41 -8.76 9.22
CA ALA A 370 25.89 -10.15 9.09
C ALA A 370 27.38 -10.37 9.46
N SER A 371 28.00 -9.62 10.39
CA SER A 371 29.45 -9.75 10.65
C SER A 371 29.92 -9.75 12.10
N ILE A 372 29.07 -10.02 13.10
CA ILE A 372 29.51 -10.12 14.52
C ILE A 372 29.24 -11.50 15.16
N VAL A 373 29.08 -12.58 14.39
CA VAL A 373 29.13 -13.94 14.95
C VAL A 373 30.12 -14.82 14.19
N LEU A 374 31.39 -14.45 14.25
CA LEU A 374 32.52 -15.32 13.96
C LEU A 374 33.72 -14.72 14.69
N PHE A 375 33.82 -14.95 16.01
CA PHE A 375 35.06 -15.03 16.81
C PHE A 375 34.68 -15.04 18.30
N ALA A 376 34.48 -16.23 18.88
CA ALA A 376 35.02 -16.63 20.19
C ALA A 376 34.38 -17.95 20.67
N SER A 377 35.24 -18.97 20.79
CA SER A 377 35.08 -20.28 21.48
C SER A 377 34.36 -21.39 20.72
#